data_AF-A0AB34IM74-F1
#
_entry.id   AF-A0AB34IM74-F1
#
_cell.length_a   1.000
_cell.length_b   1.000
_cell.length_c   1.000
_cell.angle_alpha   90.00
_cell.angle_beta   90.00
_cell.angle_gamma   90.00
#
_symmetry.space_group_name_H-M   'P 1'
#
loop_
_entity.id
_entity.type
_entity.pdbx_description
1 polymer ?
#
loop_
_entity_poly.entity_id
_entity_poly.type
_entity_poly.pdbx_seq_one_letter_code
_entity_poly.pdbx_strand_id
1 'polypeptide(L)'
;MARTPLSAAERHAIDHAHGLLSFDELDAFQPRRLHVLWIENKLDCRIWGYYCDIRDAMARLHTLCTSLQSCRGGRDGKKGTHAGADFAVIGPRYSINVMTDDDSVGFNRSALDRLPLFVIQNKMYVPQGWREIVGDVSAKLSWVRAAGASGAFTWLTKHHEFTRRSGVPHHWFPFGVNVEKFSRFRGKFTQSFDVGFTGASGADKYPSREAVLRELKMMNINLYSGTWSQTSLNRADNRSWQAGTHDEYVRRLADSKMWVSTTGPDLLVGTRYFEVMASGTTLLLCNRPNSSLSGSHQVSGSRWVYDGLFEENEHVAMFGSLSELRAKVNYFLQNEEERRRIVRNALALVESRHSWDARARFITILAERAIREAANLSSPPLYRAPPLTVKPPGEQPHYVGCFQTVGSKSFVPKRARYSSTQLFQDPPKSRNGRRLRRYTVQLCQESCSGRDFTLQSGGFSSGNGHTGGVCKCVTKTSGEVQQSLRRRPGSECATTCSLHDSRPCGGSVAIALFAYDG
;
A
#
# COMPACT_ATOMS: atom_id res chain seq x y z
N MET A 1 -35.22 10.19 9.81
CA MET A 1 -35.27 10.44 8.35
C MET A 1 -33.89 10.17 7.76
N ALA A 2 -33.78 9.25 6.82
CA ALA A 2 -32.51 9.02 6.11
C ALA A 2 -32.27 10.20 5.15
N ARG A 3 -31.13 10.89 5.27
CA ARG A 3 -30.75 11.94 4.32
C ARG A 3 -30.51 11.31 2.94
N THR A 4 -31.00 11.95 1.88
CA THR A 4 -30.79 11.56 0.47
C THR A 4 -29.29 11.39 0.19
N PRO A 5 -28.86 10.42 -0.65
CA PRO A 5 -27.49 10.37 -1.16
C PRO A 5 -27.10 11.73 -1.75
N LEU A 6 -25.82 12.09 -1.67
CA LEU A 6 -25.33 13.27 -2.37
C LEU A 6 -25.25 12.97 -3.86
N SER A 7 -25.51 13.98 -4.67
CA SER A 7 -25.21 13.93 -6.10
C SER A 7 -23.70 14.00 -6.32
N ALA A 8 -23.23 13.46 -7.45
CA ALA A 8 -21.83 13.57 -7.84
C ALA A 8 -21.34 15.03 -7.86
N ALA A 9 -22.19 15.96 -8.30
CA ALA A 9 -21.90 17.39 -8.33
C ALA A 9 -21.65 17.98 -6.92
N GLU A 10 -22.43 17.57 -5.91
CA GLU A 10 -22.21 18.00 -4.53
C GLU A 10 -20.89 17.45 -3.98
N ARG A 11 -20.54 16.20 -4.28
CA ARG A 11 -19.24 15.62 -3.90
C ARG A 11 -18.09 16.36 -4.55
N HIS A 12 -18.18 16.59 -5.86
CA HIS A 12 -17.17 17.36 -6.61
C HIS A 12 -16.98 18.74 -6.00
N ALA A 13 -18.07 19.47 -5.74
CA ALA A 13 -18.01 20.79 -5.11
C ALA A 13 -17.31 20.76 -3.74
N ILE A 14 -17.59 19.73 -2.93
CA ILE A 14 -16.96 19.57 -1.60
C ILE A 14 -15.48 19.20 -1.74
N ASP A 15 -15.11 18.32 -2.67
CA ASP A 15 -13.70 17.99 -2.94
C ASP A 15 -12.93 19.24 -3.40
N HIS A 16 -13.45 20.01 -4.36
CA HIS A 16 -12.83 21.25 -4.82
C HIS A 16 -12.70 22.30 -3.71
N ALA A 17 -13.70 22.44 -2.84
CA ALA A 17 -13.64 23.35 -1.69
C ALA A 17 -12.51 22.99 -0.69
N HIS A 18 -12.05 21.73 -0.71
CA HIS A 18 -10.91 21.25 0.06
C HIS A 18 -9.59 21.19 -0.74
N GLY A 19 -9.57 21.71 -1.97
CA GLY A 19 -8.40 21.62 -2.86
C GLY A 19 -8.13 20.21 -3.36
N LEU A 20 -9.16 19.35 -3.37
CA LEU A 20 -9.09 17.96 -3.80
C LEU A 20 -9.70 17.82 -5.20
N LEU A 21 -9.42 16.66 -5.81
CA LEU A 21 -10.00 16.24 -7.08
C LEU A 21 -10.73 14.93 -6.84
N SER A 22 -11.93 14.76 -7.39
CA SER A 22 -12.66 13.50 -7.32
C SER A 22 -12.13 12.51 -8.37
N PHE A 23 -12.21 11.21 -8.06
CA PHE A 23 -11.58 10.16 -8.87
C PHE A 23 -12.20 9.96 -10.27
N ASP A 24 -13.40 10.50 -10.50
CA ASP A 24 -14.17 10.38 -11.74
C ASP A 24 -14.16 11.67 -12.58
N GLU A 25 -13.43 12.70 -12.16
CA GLU A 25 -13.20 13.92 -12.94
C GLU A 25 -12.00 13.74 -13.90
N LEU A 26 -12.12 12.79 -14.82
CA LEU A 26 -11.04 12.40 -15.75
C LEU A 26 -11.37 12.65 -17.23
N ASP A 27 -12.47 13.36 -17.52
CA ASP A 27 -13.01 13.45 -18.88
C ASP A 27 -11.97 13.98 -19.88
N ALA A 28 -11.72 13.18 -20.91
CA ALA A 28 -10.73 13.39 -21.97
C ALA A 28 -9.26 13.58 -21.50
N PHE A 29 -8.93 13.33 -20.23
CA PHE A 29 -7.55 13.46 -19.75
C PHE A 29 -6.65 12.37 -20.36
N GLN A 30 -5.73 12.79 -21.21
CA GLN A 30 -4.69 11.95 -21.78
C GLN A 30 -3.34 12.33 -21.15
N PRO A 31 -2.77 11.48 -20.29
CA PRO A 31 -1.52 11.80 -19.60
C PRO A 31 -0.34 11.81 -20.57
N ARG A 32 0.62 12.72 -20.36
CA ARG A 32 1.93 12.59 -21.04
C ARG A 32 2.73 11.42 -20.44
N ARG A 33 3.67 10.84 -21.20
CA ARG A 33 4.59 9.83 -20.66
C ARG A 33 5.54 10.50 -19.65
N LEU A 34 5.65 9.93 -18.45
CA LEU A 34 6.50 10.41 -17.34
C LEU A 34 7.47 9.30 -16.89
N HIS A 35 8.54 9.68 -16.21
CA HIS A 35 9.41 8.78 -15.45
C HIS A 35 8.94 8.76 -14.00
N VAL A 36 8.42 7.61 -13.55
CA VAL A 36 7.84 7.48 -12.22
C VAL A 36 8.76 6.63 -11.36
N LEU A 37 9.27 7.20 -10.28
CA LEU A 37 9.93 6.41 -9.24
C LEU A 37 8.87 5.68 -8.43
N TRP A 38 8.64 4.41 -8.75
CA TRP A 38 7.68 3.57 -8.04
C TRP A 38 8.37 2.83 -6.89
N ILE A 39 8.00 3.19 -5.67
CA ILE A 39 8.61 2.66 -4.45
C ILE A 39 7.65 1.71 -3.80
N GLU A 40 8.02 0.45 -3.81
CA GLU A 40 7.16 -0.60 -3.32
C GLU A 40 8.00 -1.77 -2.82
N ASN A 41 7.41 -2.49 -1.87
CA ASN A 41 8.01 -3.70 -1.35
C ASN A 41 7.96 -4.82 -2.36
N LYS A 42 8.69 -5.91 -2.10
CA LYS A 42 8.50 -7.14 -2.89
C LYS A 42 7.02 -7.54 -2.86
N LEU A 43 6.35 -7.38 -3.99
CA LEU A 43 4.96 -7.79 -4.19
C LEU A 43 4.92 -9.25 -4.64
N ASP A 44 4.24 -10.08 -3.86
CA ASP A 44 3.75 -11.37 -4.35
C ASP A 44 2.38 -11.14 -4.99
N CYS A 45 2.32 -11.05 -6.32
CA CYS A 45 1.10 -10.76 -7.06
C CYS A 45 0.02 -11.87 -6.94
N ARG A 46 0.34 -13.02 -6.35
CA ARG A 46 -0.66 -14.06 -6.02
C ARG A 46 -1.49 -13.66 -4.80
N ILE A 47 -0.88 -12.94 -3.86
CA ILE A 47 -1.51 -12.50 -2.60
C ILE A 47 -2.01 -11.06 -2.75
N TRP A 48 -1.27 -10.24 -3.47
CA TRP A 48 -1.44 -8.79 -3.58
C TRP A 48 -1.79 -8.36 -5.01
N GLY A 49 -2.65 -9.12 -5.69
CA GLY A 49 -2.96 -8.93 -7.12
C GLY A 49 -3.31 -7.48 -7.47
N TYR A 50 -4.17 -6.84 -6.69
CA TYR A 50 -4.60 -5.46 -6.92
C TYR A 50 -3.50 -4.41 -6.73
N TYR A 51 -2.47 -4.67 -5.92
CA TYR A 51 -1.29 -3.78 -5.86
C TYR A 51 -0.42 -3.91 -7.10
N CYS A 52 -0.33 -5.12 -7.66
CA CYS A 52 0.34 -5.32 -8.94
C CYS A 52 -0.46 -4.68 -10.07
N ASP A 53 -1.78 -4.81 -10.07
CA ASP A 53 -2.62 -4.25 -11.14
C ASP A 53 -2.50 -2.71 -11.25
N ILE A 54 -2.48 -1.96 -10.13
CA ILE A 54 -2.26 -0.51 -10.18
C ILE A 54 -0.84 -0.14 -10.62
N ARG A 55 0.18 -0.89 -10.19
CA ARG A 55 1.55 -0.68 -10.66
C ARG A 55 1.65 -0.94 -12.16
N ASP A 56 1.04 -2.02 -12.64
CA ASP A 56 1.08 -2.40 -14.05
C ASP A 56 0.27 -1.41 -14.91
N ALA A 57 -0.83 -0.85 -14.39
CA ALA A 57 -1.53 0.28 -15.02
C ALA A 57 -0.65 1.53 -15.15
N MET A 58 0.09 1.88 -14.10
CA MET A 58 1.07 2.97 -14.16
C MET A 58 2.18 2.68 -15.18
N ALA A 59 2.63 1.42 -15.33
CA ALA A 59 3.62 1.02 -16.32
C ALA A 59 3.12 1.08 -17.78
N ARG A 60 1.81 0.90 -18.00
CA ARG A 60 1.22 1.13 -19.32
C ARG A 60 1.28 2.60 -19.71
N LEU A 61 0.95 3.50 -18.77
CA LEU A 61 0.93 4.95 -19.01
C LEU A 61 2.33 5.60 -18.99
N HIS A 62 3.28 5.03 -18.24
CA HIS A 62 4.53 5.70 -17.90
C HIS A 62 5.76 4.78 -17.88
N THR A 63 6.95 5.37 -17.83
CA THR A 63 8.19 4.64 -17.63
C THR A 63 8.44 4.48 -16.13
N LEU A 64 8.22 3.28 -15.59
CA LEU A 64 8.48 3.01 -14.17
C LEU A 64 9.95 2.75 -13.91
N CYS A 65 10.46 3.39 -12.87
CA CYS A 65 11.74 3.11 -12.26
C CYS A 65 11.53 2.45 -10.91
N THR A 66 12.35 1.45 -10.59
CA THR A 66 12.38 0.83 -9.25
C THR A 66 13.50 1.41 -8.39
N SER A 67 14.40 2.20 -8.98
CA SER A 67 15.43 2.96 -8.28
C SER A 67 15.74 4.27 -9.00
N LEU A 68 16.37 5.21 -8.31
CA LEU A 68 16.84 6.46 -8.93
C LEU A 68 17.86 6.21 -10.04
N GLN A 69 18.69 5.17 -9.90
CA GLN A 69 19.65 4.78 -10.94
C GLN A 69 18.94 4.29 -12.20
N SER A 70 17.87 3.49 -12.06
CA SER A 70 17.12 3.00 -13.21
C SER A 70 16.36 4.12 -13.94
N CYS A 71 16.05 5.24 -13.29
CA CYS A 71 15.47 6.41 -13.96
C CYS A 71 16.43 7.14 -14.89
N ARG A 72 17.74 7.02 -14.69
CA ARG A 72 18.73 7.76 -15.51
C ARG A 72 18.99 7.12 -16.87
N GLY A 73 18.37 5.98 -17.16
CA GLY A 73 18.57 5.21 -18.40
C GLY A 73 17.79 5.75 -19.59
N GLY A 74 18.25 6.86 -20.18
CA GLY A 74 17.67 7.47 -21.39
C GLY A 74 18.63 7.48 -22.59
N ARG A 75 18.45 6.49 -23.47
CA ARG A 75 18.80 6.31 -24.90
C ARG A 75 20.18 6.65 -25.51
N ASP A 76 20.95 7.63 -25.04
CA ASP A 76 22.06 8.14 -25.90
C ASP A 76 23.48 7.82 -25.42
N GLY A 77 23.67 7.03 -24.36
CA GLY A 77 25.00 6.66 -23.84
C GLY A 77 25.85 7.83 -23.35
N LYS A 78 25.45 9.06 -23.61
CA LYS A 78 26.00 10.28 -23.04
C LYS A 78 25.57 10.32 -21.58
N LYS A 79 26.55 10.32 -20.68
CA LYS A 79 26.40 10.65 -19.25
C LYS A 79 26.00 12.14 -19.09
N GLY A 80 24.89 12.52 -19.71
CA GLY A 80 24.29 13.84 -19.67
C GLY A 80 23.51 14.01 -18.36
N THR A 81 23.61 15.20 -17.80
CA THR A 81 22.92 15.67 -16.62
C THR A 81 21.40 15.46 -16.71
N HIS A 82 20.87 14.66 -15.79
CA HIS A 82 19.47 14.61 -15.35
C HIS A 82 18.37 14.49 -16.42
N ALA A 83 17.91 13.26 -16.66
CA ALA A 83 16.47 13.02 -16.54
C ALA A 83 16.27 12.19 -15.26
N GLY A 84 16.05 12.87 -14.13
CA GLY A 84 15.59 12.21 -12.90
C GLY A 84 14.16 11.70 -13.06
N ALA A 85 13.60 11.11 -12.01
CA ALA A 85 12.16 10.87 -11.97
C ALA A 85 11.40 12.20 -12.08
N ASP A 86 10.29 12.22 -12.81
CA ASP A 86 9.36 13.35 -12.84
C ASP A 86 8.59 13.48 -11.51
N PHE A 87 8.25 12.33 -10.90
CA PHE A 87 7.64 12.24 -9.57
C PHE A 87 7.87 10.84 -8.97
N ALA A 88 7.59 10.70 -7.67
CA ALA A 88 7.64 9.44 -6.96
C ALA A 88 6.25 9.01 -6.45
N VAL A 89 6.02 7.70 -6.42
CA VAL A 89 4.82 7.09 -5.82
C VAL A 89 5.24 6.04 -4.80
N ILE A 90 4.75 6.16 -3.58
CA ILE A 90 4.81 5.11 -2.56
C ILE A 90 3.60 4.19 -2.73
N GLY A 91 3.87 2.94 -3.03
CA GLY A 91 2.84 1.92 -3.22
C GLY A 91 2.16 1.47 -1.91
N PRO A 92 0.98 0.85 -2.03
CA PRO A 92 0.16 0.43 -0.89
C PRO A 92 0.76 -0.70 -0.02
N ARG A 93 1.66 -1.54 -0.55
CA ARG A 93 2.34 -2.56 0.28
C ARG A 93 3.47 -1.95 1.10
N TYR A 94 3.99 -0.79 0.71
CA TYR A 94 4.93 0.00 1.50
C TYR A 94 4.20 0.71 2.63
N SER A 95 3.19 1.51 2.29
CA SER A 95 2.49 2.38 3.24
C SER A 95 1.77 1.64 4.37
N ILE A 96 1.38 0.37 4.16
CA ILE A 96 0.78 -0.48 5.20
C ILE A 96 1.72 -0.70 6.40
N ASN A 97 3.04 -0.73 6.17
CA ASN A 97 4.06 -1.04 7.17
C ASN A 97 4.67 0.21 7.82
N VAL A 98 4.25 1.42 7.43
CA VAL A 98 4.69 2.67 8.07
C VAL A 98 4.17 2.67 9.50
N MET A 99 5.08 2.73 10.48
CA MET A 99 4.79 2.66 11.91
C MET A 99 5.06 3.98 12.63
N THR A 100 5.84 4.86 12.02
CA THR A 100 6.33 6.12 12.62
C THR A 100 6.56 7.17 11.56
N ASP A 101 6.63 8.43 11.97
CA ASP A 101 6.80 9.59 11.09
C ASP A 101 8.19 9.72 10.44
N ASP A 102 9.21 9.06 11.00
CA ASP A 102 10.58 9.07 10.49
C ASP A 102 10.94 7.84 9.63
N ASP A 103 9.98 6.94 9.35
CA ASP A 103 10.23 5.80 8.44
C ASP A 103 10.74 6.30 7.09
N SER A 104 11.78 5.67 6.53
CA SER A 104 12.38 6.15 5.27
C SER A 104 11.36 6.10 4.11
N VAL A 105 11.67 6.81 3.01
CA VAL A 105 10.95 6.67 1.73
C VAL A 105 11.74 5.85 0.70
N GLY A 106 12.89 5.27 1.08
CA GLY A 106 13.74 4.48 0.19
C GLY A 106 14.69 5.28 -0.71
N PHE A 107 14.69 6.61 -0.60
CA PHE A 107 15.65 7.49 -1.25
C PHE A 107 15.98 8.70 -0.37
N ASN A 108 17.08 9.39 -0.67
CA ASN A 108 17.43 10.66 -0.01
C ASN A 108 16.44 11.78 -0.40
N ARG A 109 15.42 11.97 0.45
CA ARG A 109 14.38 12.98 0.25
C ARG A 109 14.95 14.39 0.27
N SER A 110 15.94 14.68 1.11
CA SER A 110 16.61 16.01 1.14
C SER A 110 17.33 16.33 -0.16
N ALA A 111 17.97 15.34 -0.79
CA ALA A 111 18.65 15.52 -2.09
C ALA A 111 17.67 15.66 -3.27
N LEU A 112 16.40 15.33 -3.06
CA LEU A 112 15.32 15.42 -4.04
C LEU A 112 14.15 16.20 -3.47
N ASP A 113 14.41 17.27 -2.72
CA ASP A 113 13.44 18.04 -1.95
C ASP A 113 12.30 18.65 -2.77
N ARG A 114 12.51 18.82 -4.08
CA ARG A 114 11.53 19.32 -5.05
C ARG A 114 10.82 18.23 -5.85
N LEU A 115 11.22 16.96 -5.73
CA LEU A 115 10.52 15.87 -6.41
C LEU A 115 9.12 15.71 -5.81
N PRO A 116 8.03 15.80 -6.60
CA PRO A 116 6.70 15.51 -6.09
C PRO A 116 6.60 14.07 -5.61
N LEU A 117 5.99 13.89 -4.44
CA LEU A 117 5.84 12.59 -3.80
C LEU A 117 4.37 12.31 -3.52
N PHE A 118 3.86 11.21 -4.06
CA PHE A 118 2.50 10.75 -3.82
C PHE A 118 2.50 9.45 -3.02
N VAL A 119 1.52 9.30 -2.12
CA VAL A 119 1.43 8.12 -1.25
C VAL A 119 0.08 7.44 -1.42
N ILE A 120 0.06 6.16 -1.80
CA ILE A 120 -1.15 5.33 -1.74
C ILE A 120 -1.23 4.70 -0.36
N GLN A 121 -1.97 5.33 0.55
CA GLN A 121 -2.12 4.87 1.93
C GLN A 121 -3.02 3.64 2.01
N ASN A 122 -2.59 2.68 2.80
CA ASN A 122 -3.27 1.41 2.93
C ASN A 122 -3.53 1.03 4.39
N LYS A 123 -4.65 0.33 4.62
CA LYS A 123 -5.18 0.00 5.95
C LYS A 123 -5.20 1.21 6.88
N MET A 124 -5.90 2.26 6.44
CA MET A 124 -6.11 3.51 7.18
C MET A 124 -7.25 3.38 8.20
N TYR A 125 -7.22 2.30 8.98
CA TYR A 125 -8.24 1.97 9.99
C TYR A 125 -7.55 1.35 11.20
N VAL A 126 -8.25 1.31 12.34
CA VAL A 126 -7.71 0.67 13.56
C VAL A 126 -7.53 -0.84 13.30
N PRO A 127 -6.32 -1.40 13.48
CA PRO A 127 -6.07 -2.82 13.26
C PRO A 127 -7.05 -3.65 14.10
N GLN A 128 -7.72 -4.61 13.45
CA GLN A 128 -8.65 -5.51 14.13
C GLN A 128 -7.93 -6.82 14.42
N GLY A 129 -7.80 -7.18 15.69
CA GLY A 129 -7.12 -8.39 16.15
C GLY A 129 -5.60 -8.26 16.28
N TRP A 130 -4.99 -9.16 17.06
CA TRP A 130 -3.56 -9.14 17.43
C TRP A 130 -2.61 -9.50 16.28
N ARG A 131 -3.12 -9.90 15.10
CA ARG A 131 -2.31 -10.42 13.98
C ARG A 131 -2.00 -9.38 12.92
N GLU A 132 -2.69 -8.24 12.89
CA GLU A 132 -2.43 -7.22 11.87
C GLU A 132 -1.25 -6.33 12.29
N ILE A 133 -0.06 -6.63 11.77
CA ILE A 133 1.12 -5.77 11.93
C ILE A 133 1.04 -4.65 10.90
N VAL A 134 0.39 -3.55 11.26
CA VAL A 134 0.20 -2.36 10.42
C VAL A 134 0.32 -1.14 11.33
N GLY A 135 0.86 -0.03 10.82
CA GLY A 135 0.89 1.18 11.64
C GLY A 135 -0.48 1.81 11.78
N ASP A 136 -0.66 2.55 12.87
CA ASP A 136 -1.90 3.26 13.13
C ASP A 136 -2.06 4.47 12.20
N VAL A 137 -3.30 4.98 12.16
CA VAL A 137 -3.69 6.10 11.29
C VAL A 137 -2.89 7.36 11.62
N SER A 138 -2.66 7.67 12.90
CA SER A 138 -1.94 8.89 13.30
C SER A 138 -0.49 8.85 12.85
N ALA A 139 0.21 7.73 13.05
CA ALA A 139 1.59 7.55 12.59
C ALA A 139 1.71 7.74 11.07
N LYS A 140 0.79 7.15 10.29
CA LYS A 140 0.79 7.29 8.82
C LYS A 140 0.50 8.72 8.35
N LEU A 141 -0.42 9.44 9.01
CA LEU A 141 -0.72 10.83 8.68
C LEU A 141 0.43 11.77 9.03
N SER A 142 1.09 11.55 10.18
CA SER A 142 2.31 12.27 10.55
C SER A 142 3.44 11.98 9.56
N TRP A 143 3.63 10.71 9.18
CA TRP A 143 4.64 10.31 8.21
C TRP A 143 4.45 10.94 6.83
N VAL A 144 3.22 10.96 6.28
CA VAL A 144 2.96 11.59 4.97
C VAL A 144 3.30 13.09 4.99
N ARG A 145 2.98 13.78 6.08
CA ARG A 145 3.35 15.19 6.28
C ARG A 145 4.86 15.36 6.38
N ALA A 146 5.48 14.56 7.25
CA ALA A 146 6.92 14.58 7.45
C ALA A 146 7.63 14.37 6.11
N ALA A 147 7.15 13.44 5.27
CA ALA A 147 7.75 13.10 3.98
C ALA A 147 7.69 14.22 2.93
N GLY A 148 6.97 15.32 3.22
CA GLY A 148 6.73 16.38 2.25
C GLY A 148 5.98 15.85 1.04
N ALA A 149 4.96 15.02 1.28
CA ALA A 149 4.14 14.48 0.20
C ALA A 149 3.30 15.61 -0.44
N SER A 150 3.28 15.63 -1.78
CA SER A 150 2.43 16.54 -2.57
C SER A 150 0.95 16.15 -2.50
N GLY A 151 0.68 14.87 -2.26
CA GLY A 151 -0.67 14.35 -2.07
C GLY A 151 -0.65 12.91 -1.60
N ALA A 152 -1.77 12.45 -1.09
CA ALA A 152 -1.98 11.07 -0.67
C ALA A 152 -3.32 10.54 -1.17
N PHE A 153 -3.43 9.24 -1.25
CA PHE A 153 -4.61 8.52 -1.71
C PHE A 153 -5.05 7.56 -0.60
N THR A 154 -6.36 7.47 -0.37
CA THR A 154 -6.92 6.53 0.59
C THR A 154 -8.14 5.82 -0.01
N TRP A 155 -8.29 4.54 0.33
CA TRP A 155 -9.44 3.74 -0.08
C TRP A 155 -10.74 4.11 0.67
N LEU A 156 -10.62 4.88 1.76
CA LEU A 156 -11.73 5.28 2.63
C LEU A 156 -12.26 6.66 2.26
N THR A 157 -13.55 6.91 2.51
CA THR A 157 -14.20 8.22 2.36
C THR A 157 -13.87 9.21 3.48
N LYS A 158 -12.83 8.93 4.27
CA LYS A 158 -12.32 9.80 5.35
C LYS A 158 -11.24 10.77 4.83
N HIS A 159 -11.12 10.93 3.51
CA HIS A 159 -10.05 11.70 2.87
C HIS A 159 -10.06 13.18 3.25
N HIS A 160 -11.22 13.81 3.49
CA HIS A 160 -11.28 15.17 4.05
C HIS A 160 -10.74 15.23 5.49
N GLU A 161 -11.06 14.25 6.34
CA GLU A 161 -10.52 14.17 7.70
C GLU A 161 -9.00 14.02 7.68
N PHE A 162 -8.49 13.11 6.84
CA PHE A 162 -7.06 12.86 6.69
C PHE A 162 -6.33 14.08 6.15
N THR A 163 -6.94 14.81 5.21
CA THR A 163 -6.43 16.10 4.73
C THR A 163 -6.27 17.09 5.87
N ARG A 164 -7.33 17.32 6.66
CA ARG A 164 -7.27 18.24 7.81
C ARG A 164 -6.24 17.84 8.86
N ARG A 165 -6.13 16.55 9.18
CA ARG A 165 -5.25 16.04 10.24
C ARG A 165 -3.77 16.02 9.84
N SER A 166 -3.48 15.77 8.56
CA SER A 166 -2.10 15.69 8.06
C SER A 166 -1.59 17.02 7.50
N GLY A 167 -2.48 17.90 7.04
CA GLY A 167 -2.12 19.08 6.25
C GLY A 167 -1.72 18.76 4.80
N VAL A 168 -1.85 17.50 4.36
CA VAL A 168 -1.54 17.06 2.99
C VAL A 168 -2.84 16.72 2.26
N PRO A 169 -3.04 17.12 1.00
CA PRO A 169 -4.21 16.73 0.21
C PRO A 169 -4.38 15.21 0.15
N HIS A 170 -5.41 14.67 0.79
CA HIS A 170 -5.79 13.26 0.70
C HIS A 170 -6.98 13.13 -0.25
N HIS A 171 -6.81 12.37 -1.31
CA HIS A 171 -7.82 12.10 -2.31
C HIS A 171 -8.50 10.75 -2.04
N TRP A 172 -9.82 10.69 -2.23
CA TRP A 172 -10.51 9.42 -2.20
C TRP A 172 -10.16 8.63 -3.46
N PHE A 173 -9.61 7.44 -3.25
CA PHE A 173 -9.06 6.58 -4.27
C PHE A 173 -9.73 5.20 -4.15
N PRO A 174 -10.96 5.03 -4.65
CA PRO A 174 -11.61 3.73 -4.63
C PRO A 174 -10.78 2.71 -5.43
N PHE A 175 -10.93 1.43 -5.11
CA PHE A 175 -10.23 0.40 -5.90
C PHE A 175 -10.63 0.47 -7.39
N GLY A 176 -9.73 0.00 -8.22
CA GLY A 176 -10.01 -0.33 -9.61
C GLY A 176 -10.09 -1.84 -9.82
N VAL A 177 -10.26 -2.23 -11.09
CA VAL A 177 -10.24 -3.62 -11.52
C VAL A 177 -9.51 -3.77 -12.84
N ASN A 178 -8.89 -4.93 -13.04
CA ASN A 178 -8.40 -5.36 -14.35
C ASN A 178 -9.61 -5.90 -15.15
N VAL A 179 -10.25 -5.02 -15.92
CA VAL A 179 -11.48 -5.34 -16.67
C VAL A 179 -11.27 -6.56 -17.54
N GLU A 180 -10.23 -6.58 -18.39
CA GLU A 180 -9.93 -7.67 -19.32
C GLU A 180 -9.91 -9.05 -18.63
N LYS A 181 -9.23 -9.13 -17.48
CA LYS A 181 -9.11 -10.36 -16.70
C LYS A 181 -10.46 -10.86 -16.19
N PHE A 182 -11.27 -9.94 -15.64
CA PHE A 182 -12.53 -10.30 -14.96
C PHE A 182 -13.71 -10.44 -15.93
N SER A 183 -13.69 -9.72 -17.05
CA SER A 183 -14.72 -9.79 -18.10
C SER A 183 -14.50 -10.90 -19.12
N ARG A 184 -13.53 -11.79 -18.92
CA ARG A 184 -13.17 -12.85 -19.89
C ARG A 184 -14.32 -13.80 -20.26
N PHE A 185 -15.31 -13.91 -19.38
CA PHE A 185 -16.51 -14.75 -19.55
C PHE A 185 -17.78 -13.91 -19.79
N ARG A 186 -17.66 -12.60 -20.04
CA ARG A 186 -18.82 -11.71 -20.22
C ARG A 186 -19.83 -12.28 -21.22
N GLY A 187 -21.11 -12.18 -20.89
CA GLY A 187 -22.20 -12.71 -21.72
C GLY A 187 -22.40 -14.23 -21.67
N LYS A 188 -21.53 -15.00 -21.00
CA LYS A 188 -21.69 -16.46 -20.84
C LYS A 188 -22.47 -16.78 -19.56
N PHE A 189 -23.79 -16.86 -19.65
CA PHE A 189 -24.68 -17.09 -18.51
C PHE A 189 -24.91 -18.60 -18.20
N THR A 190 -23.87 -19.42 -18.28
CA THR A 190 -23.92 -20.86 -17.94
C THR A 190 -23.54 -21.08 -16.48
N GLN A 191 -24.35 -20.55 -15.57
CA GLN A 191 -24.03 -20.45 -14.14
C GLN A 191 -24.51 -21.69 -13.37
N SER A 192 -23.59 -22.38 -12.70
CA SER A 192 -23.86 -23.56 -11.87
C SER A 192 -24.22 -23.22 -10.42
N PHE A 193 -23.88 -22.01 -9.97
CA PHE A 193 -24.17 -21.55 -8.62
C PHE A 193 -25.21 -20.44 -8.63
N ASP A 194 -26.13 -20.49 -7.67
CA ASP A 194 -27.11 -19.43 -7.45
C ASP A 194 -26.44 -18.23 -6.79
N VAL A 195 -25.62 -18.48 -5.76
CA VAL A 195 -24.91 -17.45 -5.02
C VAL A 195 -23.46 -17.86 -4.79
N GLY A 196 -22.54 -16.93 -5.03
CA GLY A 196 -21.14 -17.03 -4.66
C GLY A 196 -20.80 -16.14 -3.46
N PHE A 197 -19.92 -16.63 -2.61
CA PHE A 197 -19.30 -15.88 -1.52
C PHE A 197 -17.86 -16.32 -1.31
N THR A 198 -16.95 -15.36 -1.17
CA THR A 198 -15.61 -15.62 -0.64
C THR A 198 -15.24 -14.51 0.34
N GLY A 199 -14.27 -14.76 1.22
CA GLY A 199 -13.68 -13.76 2.11
C GLY A 199 -13.34 -14.33 3.48
N ALA A 200 -12.43 -13.65 4.18
CA ALA A 200 -12.24 -13.89 5.60
C ALA A 200 -13.53 -13.52 6.34
N SER A 201 -13.98 -14.43 7.19
CA SER A 201 -15.20 -14.32 8.01
C SER A 201 -14.88 -14.35 9.51
N GLY A 202 -13.63 -14.07 9.89
CA GLY A 202 -13.26 -13.95 11.30
C GLY A 202 -14.12 -12.87 11.95
N ALA A 203 -14.86 -13.24 13.01
CA ALA A 203 -15.82 -12.37 13.66
C ALA A 203 -15.17 -11.11 14.28
N ASP A 204 -13.88 -11.20 14.61
CA ASP A 204 -13.06 -10.09 15.10
C ASP A 204 -12.93 -8.96 14.07
N LYS A 205 -12.78 -9.30 12.78
CA LYS A 205 -12.55 -8.33 11.72
C LYS A 205 -13.76 -8.11 10.81
N TYR A 206 -14.61 -9.11 10.65
CA TYR A 206 -15.74 -9.10 9.72
C TYR A 206 -16.99 -9.79 10.31
N PRO A 207 -17.56 -9.26 11.41
CA PRO A 207 -18.67 -9.90 12.11
C PRO A 207 -19.90 -10.15 11.21
N SER A 208 -20.18 -9.25 10.28
CA SER A 208 -21.32 -9.38 9.37
C SER A 208 -21.16 -10.48 8.33
N ARG A 209 -19.92 -10.84 7.96
CA ARG A 209 -19.66 -11.87 6.96
C ARG A 209 -20.02 -13.25 7.44
N GLU A 210 -19.81 -13.53 8.72
CA GLU A 210 -20.20 -14.81 9.31
C GLU A 210 -21.73 -14.95 9.33
N ALA A 211 -22.44 -13.90 9.75
CA ALA A 211 -23.91 -13.88 9.78
C ALA A 211 -24.49 -14.05 8.37
N VAL A 212 -23.96 -13.32 7.37
CA VAL A 212 -24.35 -13.46 5.96
C VAL A 212 -24.08 -14.87 5.44
N LEU A 213 -22.90 -15.43 5.70
CA LEU A 213 -22.57 -16.77 5.23
C LEU A 213 -23.46 -17.84 5.88
N ARG A 214 -23.77 -17.70 7.16
CA ARG A 214 -24.69 -18.58 7.88
C ARG A 214 -26.09 -18.51 7.27
N GLU A 215 -26.58 -17.31 6.99
CA GLU A 215 -27.87 -17.10 6.33
C GLU A 215 -27.92 -17.80 4.97
N LEU A 216 -26.92 -17.58 4.10
CA LEU A 216 -26.84 -18.22 2.78
C LEU A 216 -26.81 -19.75 2.86
N LYS A 217 -26.16 -20.33 3.87
CA LYS A 217 -26.10 -21.79 4.08
C LYS A 217 -27.43 -22.41 4.54
N MET A 218 -28.30 -21.61 5.17
CA MET A 218 -29.64 -22.06 5.57
C MET A 218 -30.66 -21.97 4.44
N MET A 219 -30.30 -21.32 3.33
CA MET A 219 -31.16 -21.20 2.16
C MET A 219 -31.07 -22.45 1.29
N ASN A 220 -32.16 -22.80 0.62
CA ASN A 220 -32.19 -23.88 -0.38
C ASN A 220 -31.66 -23.39 -1.73
N ILE A 221 -30.34 -23.16 -1.81
CA ILE A 221 -29.65 -22.62 -3.00
C ILE A 221 -28.34 -23.38 -3.29
N ASN A 222 -27.90 -23.36 -4.54
CA ASN A 222 -26.56 -23.83 -4.91
C ASN A 222 -25.50 -22.76 -4.55
N LEU A 223 -24.95 -22.86 -3.34
CA LEU A 223 -23.96 -21.91 -2.80
C LEU A 223 -22.52 -22.31 -3.17
N TYR A 224 -21.80 -21.43 -3.85
CA TYR A 224 -20.33 -21.45 -3.86
C TYR A 224 -19.80 -20.67 -2.66
N SER A 225 -19.11 -21.35 -1.75
CA SER A 225 -18.48 -20.71 -0.59
C SER A 225 -16.99 -21.06 -0.51
N GLY A 226 -16.13 -20.15 -0.96
CA GLY A 226 -14.69 -20.23 -0.69
C GLY A 226 -14.40 -19.58 0.66
N THR A 227 -14.47 -20.34 1.75
CA THR A 227 -14.14 -19.83 3.08
C THR A 227 -12.64 -19.64 3.24
N TRP A 228 -12.22 -18.46 3.69
CA TRP A 228 -10.87 -18.20 4.17
C TRP A 228 -10.81 -18.53 5.67
N SER A 229 -11.30 -19.70 6.07
CA SER A 229 -11.04 -20.22 7.40
C SER A 229 -9.53 -20.36 7.50
N GLN A 230 -8.90 -19.56 8.35
CA GLN A 230 -7.46 -19.53 8.60
C GLN A 230 -7.02 -20.87 9.22
N THR A 231 -7.01 -21.96 8.43
CA THR A 231 -6.45 -23.24 8.87
C THR A 231 -4.93 -23.09 8.94
N SER A 232 -4.49 -22.87 10.18
CA SER A 232 -3.14 -23.07 10.72
C SER A 232 -1.94 -22.51 9.94
N LEU A 233 -1.24 -21.57 10.58
CA LEU A 233 0.15 -21.23 10.28
C LEU A 233 1.15 -22.34 10.69
N ASN A 234 0.70 -23.59 10.85
CA ASN A 234 1.62 -24.71 11.06
C ASN A 234 2.35 -25.00 9.75
N ARG A 235 3.57 -24.48 9.65
CA ARG A 235 4.52 -24.74 8.55
C ARG A 235 4.79 -26.24 8.34
N ALA A 236 4.51 -27.09 9.33
CA ALA A 236 4.73 -28.53 9.24
C ALA A 236 3.71 -29.27 8.35
N ASP A 237 2.50 -28.71 8.17
CA ASP A 237 1.39 -29.50 7.62
C ASP A 237 1.10 -29.19 6.14
N ASN A 238 1.77 -28.19 5.54
CA ASN A 238 1.58 -27.74 4.15
C ASN A 238 0.12 -27.45 3.70
N ARG A 239 -0.84 -27.42 4.64
CA ARG A 239 -2.26 -27.05 4.39
C ARG A 239 -2.49 -25.54 4.44
N SER A 240 -1.43 -24.77 4.22
CA SER A 240 -1.49 -23.33 4.15
C SER A 240 -2.17 -22.91 2.84
N TRP A 241 -3.36 -22.33 2.92
CA TRP A 241 -3.97 -21.49 1.87
C TRP A 241 -3.91 -22.07 0.45
N GLN A 242 -4.73 -23.07 0.12
CA GLN A 242 -5.07 -23.27 -1.30
C GLN A 242 -6.18 -22.29 -1.68
N ALA A 243 -5.87 -20.99 -1.65
CA ALA A 243 -6.63 -20.08 -2.50
C ALA A 243 -6.42 -20.62 -3.92
N GLY A 244 -7.52 -20.96 -4.59
CA GLY A 244 -7.46 -21.32 -6.00
C GLY A 244 -6.71 -20.24 -6.78
N THR A 245 -6.22 -20.59 -7.96
CA THR A 245 -5.55 -19.60 -8.81
C THR A 245 -6.49 -18.42 -9.07
N HIS A 246 -5.95 -17.24 -9.39
CA HIS A 246 -6.79 -16.12 -9.79
C HIS A 246 -7.73 -16.49 -10.95
N ASP A 247 -7.32 -17.41 -11.82
CA ASP A 247 -8.16 -17.89 -12.93
C ASP A 247 -9.32 -18.75 -12.46
N GLU A 248 -9.10 -19.61 -11.48
CA GLU A 248 -10.18 -20.35 -10.82
C GLU A 248 -11.15 -19.38 -10.15
N TYR A 249 -10.64 -18.35 -9.45
CA TYR A 249 -11.51 -17.34 -8.84
C TYR A 249 -12.40 -16.64 -9.87
N VAL A 250 -11.83 -16.16 -10.98
CA VAL A 250 -12.63 -15.50 -12.04
C VAL A 250 -13.63 -16.47 -12.68
N ARG A 251 -13.26 -17.74 -12.86
CA ARG A 251 -14.20 -18.75 -13.36
C ARG A 251 -15.35 -18.97 -12.38
N ARG A 252 -15.07 -19.12 -11.08
CA ARG A 252 -16.11 -19.28 -10.04
C ARG A 252 -17.01 -18.06 -9.91
N LEU A 253 -16.46 -16.87 -10.09
CA LEU A 253 -17.24 -15.65 -10.18
C LEU A 253 -18.23 -15.75 -11.34
N ALA A 254 -17.75 -16.10 -12.54
CA ALA A 254 -18.60 -16.23 -13.73
C ALA A 254 -19.62 -17.38 -13.67
N ASP A 255 -19.30 -18.46 -12.94
CA ASP A 255 -20.20 -19.60 -12.70
C ASP A 255 -21.32 -19.28 -11.68
N SER A 256 -21.30 -18.12 -11.04
CA SER A 256 -22.31 -17.72 -10.03
C SER A 256 -23.28 -16.67 -10.58
N LYS A 257 -24.60 -16.84 -10.37
CA LYS A 257 -25.62 -15.83 -10.78
C LYS A 257 -25.49 -14.53 -9.99
N MET A 258 -25.29 -14.66 -8.68
CA MET A 258 -25.13 -13.56 -7.75
C MET A 258 -23.86 -13.74 -6.94
N TRP A 259 -23.28 -12.64 -6.48
CA TRP A 259 -22.15 -12.67 -5.58
C TRP A 259 -22.35 -11.71 -4.42
N VAL A 260 -22.25 -12.22 -3.20
CA VAL A 260 -22.43 -11.41 -1.99
C VAL A 260 -21.10 -10.85 -1.53
N SER A 261 -21.06 -9.52 -1.35
CA SER A 261 -19.92 -8.81 -0.74
C SER A 261 -20.40 -7.89 0.37
N THR A 262 -19.60 -7.76 1.43
CA THR A 262 -19.83 -6.76 2.46
C THR A 262 -18.65 -5.82 2.61
N THR A 263 -18.94 -4.59 3.04
CA THR A 263 -17.91 -3.60 3.38
C THR A 263 -16.94 -4.16 4.43
N GLY A 264 -15.68 -3.77 4.33
CA GLY A 264 -14.64 -4.11 5.30
C GLY A 264 -14.64 -3.17 6.51
N PRO A 265 -13.57 -3.22 7.34
CA PRO A 265 -13.34 -2.26 8.42
C PRO A 265 -13.48 -0.82 7.94
N ASP A 266 -14.04 0.04 8.79
CA ASP A 266 -14.30 1.45 8.48
C ASP A 266 -15.10 1.67 7.17
N LEU A 267 -16.05 0.77 6.88
CA LEU A 267 -16.90 0.81 5.68
C LEU A 267 -16.12 0.73 4.36
N LEU A 268 -14.93 0.15 4.37
CA LEU A 268 -14.10 -0.02 3.16
C LEU A 268 -14.84 -0.79 2.07
N VAL A 269 -15.03 -0.18 0.90
CA VAL A 269 -15.51 -0.85 -0.32
C VAL A 269 -14.33 -1.60 -0.94
N GLY A 270 -14.26 -2.91 -0.74
CA GLY A 270 -13.12 -3.73 -1.20
C GLY A 270 -13.11 -3.98 -2.71
N THR A 271 -11.98 -4.50 -3.23
CA THR A 271 -11.79 -4.81 -4.66
C THR A 271 -12.92 -5.66 -5.25
N ARG A 272 -13.49 -6.56 -4.44
CA ARG A 272 -14.52 -7.49 -4.89
C ARG A 272 -15.76 -6.84 -5.48
N TYR A 273 -16.12 -5.64 -5.02
CA TYR A 273 -17.24 -4.91 -5.59
C TYR A 273 -17.01 -4.66 -7.09
N PHE A 274 -15.81 -4.19 -7.43
CA PHE A 274 -15.41 -3.89 -8.80
C PHE A 274 -15.14 -5.17 -9.61
N GLU A 275 -14.58 -6.21 -8.99
CA GLU A 275 -14.36 -7.52 -9.63
C GLU A 275 -15.67 -8.17 -10.07
N VAL A 276 -16.70 -8.15 -9.21
CA VAL A 276 -18.03 -8.70 -9.53
C VAL A 276 -18.70 -7.90 -10.64
N MET A 277 -18.72 -6.57 -10.52
CA MET A 277 -19.29 -5.70 -11.56
C MET A 277 -18.58 -5.85 -12.91
N ALA A 278 -17.25 -6.04 -12.91
CA ALA A 278 -16.46 -6.29 -14.12
C ALA A 278 -16.72 -7.66 -14.78
N SER A 279 -17.37 -8.61 -14.08
CA SER A 279 -17.54 -9.96 -14.61
C SER A 279 -18.39 -10.01 -15.89
N GLY A 280 -19.37 -9.11 -16.00
CA GLY A 280 -20.36 -9.13 -17.08
C GLY A 280 -21.29 -10.34 -17.07
N THR A 281 -21.31 -11.12 -15.98
CA THR A 281 -22.20 -12.28 -15.81
C THR A 281 -22.88 -12.33 -14.45
N THR A 282 -22.28 -11.75 -13.41
CA THR A 282 -22.65 -11.97 -12.00
C THR A 282 -23.16 -10.70 -11.35
N LEU A 283 -24.35 -10.77 -10.73
CA LEU A 283 -24.95 -9.63 -10.02
C LEU A 283 -24.26 -9.45 -8.66
N LEU A 284 -23.83 -8.23 -8.36
CA LEU A 284 -23.34 -7.87 -7.03
C LEU A 284 -24.49 -7.64 -6.05
N LEU A 285 -24.54 -8.47 -5.00
CA LEU A 285 -25.35 -8.24 -3.81
C LEU A 285 -24.48 -7.64 -2.69
N CYS A 286 -24.83 -6.48 -2.16
CA CYS A 286 -24.01 -5.82 -1.13
C CYS A 286 -24.80 -5.15 0.00
N ASN A 287 -24.18 -4.96 1.17
CA ASN A 287 -24.86 -4.32 2.28
C ASN A 287 -25.00 -2.81 2.03
N ARG A 288 -26.09 -2.19 2.49
CA ARG A 288 -26.15 -0.73 2.59
C ARG A 288 -25.18 -0.23 3.67
N PRO A 289 -24.53 0.95 3.51
CA PRO A 289 -23.56 1.45 4.49
C PRO A 289 -24.18 1.75 5.86
N ASN A 290 -25.45 2.19 5.88
CA ASN A 290 -26.20 2.51 7.11
C ASN A 290 -27.04 1.33 7.63
N SER A 291 -26.72 0.10 7.24
CA SER A 291 -27.45 -1.09 7.68
C SER A 291 -27.04 -1.51 9.10
N SER A 292 -27.92 -2.21 9.82
CA SER A 292 -27.55 -2.84 11.11
C SER A 292 -26.39 -3.84 10.96
N LEU A 293 -26.17 -4.34 9.74
CA LEU A 293 -25.09 -5.25 9.39
C LEU A 293 -23.74 -4.56 9.17
N SER A 294 -23.69 -3.24 9.06
CA SER A 294 -22.42 -2.53 8.83
C SER A 294 -21.60 -2.31 10.11
N GLY A 295 -22.10 -2.73 11.27
CA GLY A 295 -21.42 -2.67 12.57
C GLY A 295 -21.01 -1.26 13.02
N SER A 296 -21.49 -0.23 12.32
CA SER A 296 -20.98 1.15 12.39
C SER A 296 -22.15 2.11 12.61
N HIS A 297 -22.82 1.99 13.76
CA HIS A 297 -23.98 2.83 14.05
C HIS A 297 -23.68 4.35 14.17
N GLN A 298 -22.42 4.79 14.12
CA GLN A 298 -22.04 6.22 14.18
C GLN A 298 -20.75 6.58 13.42
N VAL A 299 -20.42 5.92 12.31
CA VAL A 299 -19.21 6.31 11.56
C VAL A 299 -19.50 7.56 10.74
N SER A 300 -18.90 8.68 11.16
CA SER A 300 -18.81 9.91 10.37
C SER A 300 -18.32 9.56 8.96
N GLY A 301 -19.07 9.99 7.94
CA GLY A 301 -18.76 9.70 6.54
C GLY A 301 -19.54 8.54 5.91
N SER A 302 -20.44 7.87 6.63
CA SER A 302 -21.23 6.75 6.09
C SER A 302 -22.11 7.11 4.88
N ARG A 303 -22.49 8.40 4.75
CA ARG A 303 -23.27 8.93 3.61
C ARG A 303 -22.54 8.76 2.26
N TRP A 304 -21.22 8.66 2.28
CA TRP A 304 -20.38 8.79 1.09
C TRP A 304 -19.86 7.46 0.54
N VAL A 305 -20.06 6.36 1.27
CA VAL A 305 -19.32 5.10 1.05
C VAL A 305 -19.46 4.57 -0.38
N TYR A 306 -20.63 4.73 -1.00
CA TYR A 306 -20.91 4.30 -2.38
C TYR A 306 -21.06 5.45 -3.37
N ASP A 307 -20.85 6.70 -2.93
CA ASP A 307 -21.12 7.88 -3.75
C ASP A 307 -20.23 7.91 -5.01
N GLY A 308 -20.87 8.01 -6.17
CA GLY A 308 -20.25 7.90 -7.49
C GLY A 308 -19.57 6.56 -7.80
N LEU A 309 -19.72 5.53 -6.97
CA LEU A 309 -19.18 4.19 -7.25
C LEU A 309 -20.14 3.32 -8.06
N PHE A 310 -21.43 3.38 -7.73
CA PHE A 310 -22.51 2.61 -8.35
C PHE A 310 -23.86 3.03 -7.75
N GLU A 311 -24.94 2.58 -8.37
CA GLU A 311 -26.33 2.92 -7.99
C GLU A 311 -27.13 1.65 -7.73
N GLU A 312 -28.01 1.69 -6.71
CA GLU A 312 -28.86 0.56 -6.35
C GLU A 312 -29.91 0.29 -7.44
N ASN A 313 -30.12 -0.99 -7.76
CA ASN A 313 -30.99 -1.53 -8.81
C ASN A 313 -30.63 -1.11 -10.24
N GLU A 314 -29.54 -0.36 -10.42
CA GLU A 314 -28.98 -0.04 -11.73
C GLU A 314 -27.67 -0.80 -11.97
N HIS A 315 -26.78 -0.81 -10.98
CA HIS A 315 -25.46 -1.44 -11.07
C HIS A 315 -25.30 -2.59 -10.07
N VAL A 316 -26.01 -2.53 -8.94
CA VAL A 316 -25.92 -3.51 -7.85
C VAL A 316 -27.28 -3.69 -7.20
N ALA A 317 -27.48 -4.75 -6.41
CA ALA A 317 -28.64 -4.83 -5.53
C ALA A 317 -28.21 -4.82 -4.06
N MET A 318 -28.73 -3.85 -3.30
CA MET A 318 -28.29 -3.66 -1.91
C MET A 318 -29.27 -4.27 -0.89
N PHE A 319 -28.78 -4.70 0.27
CA PHE A 319 -29.59 -5.19 1.38
C PHE A 319 -29.24 -4.50 2.70
N GLY A 320 -30.23 -4.28 3.55
CA GLY A 320 -30.10 -3.68 4.88
C GLY A 320 -30.17 -4.68 6.03
N SER A 321 -30.67 -5.90 5.77
CA SER A 321 -30.84 -6.96 6.76
C SER A 321 -30.64 -8.34 6.13
N LEU A 322 -30.52 -9.39 6.96
CA LEU A 322 -30.46 -10.77 6.48
C LEU A 322 -31.78 -11.22 5.82
N SER A 323 -32.92 -10.72 6.31
CA SER A 323 -34.23 -10.98 5.70
C SER A 323 -34.32 -10.35 4.30
N GLU A 324 -33.83 -9.13 4.12
CA GLU A 324 -33.78 -8.48 2.81
C GLU A 324 -32.79 -9.18 1.87
N LEU A 325 -31.64 -9.63 2.38
CA LEU A 325 -30.70 -10.46 1.60
C LEU A 325 -31.41 -11.71 1.05
N ARG A 326 -32.13 -12.45 1.91
CA ARG A 326 -32.90 -13.63 1.51
C ARG A 326 -33.94 -13.30 0.45
N ALA A 327 -34.69 -12.21 0.64
CA ALA A 327 -35.70 -11.75 -0.30
C ALA A 327 -35.09 -11.41 -1.68
N LYS A 328 -33.95 -10.70 -1.71
CA LYS A 328 -33.27 -10.35 -2.97
C LYS A 328 -32.70 -11.56 -3.70
N VAL A 329 -32.12 -12.53 -2.97
CA VAL A 329 -31.67 -13.78 -3.58
C VAL A 329 -32.83 -14.51 -4.25
N ASN A 330 -33.95 -14.71 -3.54
CA ASN A 330 -35.13 -15.38 -4.11
C ASN A 330 -35.70 -14.62 -5.31
N TYR A 331 -35.79 -13.29 -5.22
CA TYR A 331 -36.28 -12.43 -6.29
C TYR A 331 -35.44 -12.59 -7.57
N PHE A 332 -34.12 -12.43 -7.50
CA PHE A 332 -33.27 -12.48 -8.69
C PHE A 332 -33.08 -13.89 -9.25
N LEU A 333 -33.41 -14.95 -8.50
CA LEU A 333 -33.52 -16.30 -9.05
C LEU A 333 -34.74 -16.48 -9.97
N GLN A 334 -35.76 -15.65 -9.79
CA GLN A 334 -36.99 -15.66 -10.59
C GLN A 334 -37.03 -14.55 -11.65
N ASN A 335 -36.17 -13.53 -11.53
CA ASN A 335 -36.16 -12.33 -12.37
C ASN A 335 -34.84 -12.18 -13.12
N GLU A 336 -34.54 -13.15 -13.99
CA GLU A 336 -33.27 -13.26 -14.71
C GLU A 336 -33.00 -12.08 -15.65
N GLU A 337 -34.00 -11.58 -16.36
CA GLU A 337 -33.82 -10.46 -17.31
C GLU A 337 -33.41 -9.17 -16.60
N GLU A 338 -34.04 -8.87 -15.46
CA GLU A 338 -33.66 -7.71 -14.64
C GLU A 338 -32.25 -7.88 -14.08
N ARG A 339 -31.93 -9.07 -13.56
CA ARG A 339 -30.58 -9.39 -13.07
C ARG A 339 -29.52 -9.11 -14.16
N ARG A 340 -29.76 -9.60 -15.38
CA ARG A 340 -28.85 -9.42 -16.52
C ARG A 340 -28.75 -7.96 -16.95
N ARG A 341 -29.85 -7.19 -16.90
CA ARG A 341 -29.83 -5.74 -17.15
C ARG A 341 -28.87 -5.04 -16.19
N ILE A 342 -29.00 -5.29 -14.88
CA ILE A 342 -28.14 -4.70 -13.85
C ILE A 342 -26.67 -5.08 -14.09
N VAL A 343 -26.39 -6.35 -14.40
CA VAL A 343 -25.03 -6.83 -14.70
C VAL A 343 -24.40 -6.12 -15.90
N ARG A 344 -25.16 -5.90 -16.99
CA ARG A 344 -24.66 -5.18 -18.17
C ARG A 344 -24.34 -3.72 -17.84
N ASN A 345 -25.22 -3.05 -17.10
CA ASN A 345 -25.03 -1.65 -16.71
C ASN A 345 -23.82 -1.53 -15.77
N ALA A 346 -23.65 -2.47 -14.83
CA ALA A 346 -22.48 -2.54 -13.95
C ALA A 346 -21.15 -2.70 -14.72
N LEU A 347 -21.12 -3.56 -15.73
CA LEU A 347 -19.93 -3.72 -16.58
C LEU A 347 -19.59 -2.42 -17.31
N ALA A 348 -20.57 -1.77 -17.92
CA ALA A 348 -20.37 -0.51 -18.64
C ALA A 348 -19.84 0.61 -17.73
N LEU A 349 -20.36 0.70 -16.50
CA LEU A 349 -19.87 1.65 -15.49
C LEU A 349 -18.41 1.36 -15.12
N VAL A 350 -18.05 0.10 -14.90
CA VAL A 350 -16.69 -0.27 -14.52
C VAL A 350 -15.70 -0.04 -15.65
N GLU A 351 -16.05 -0.40 -16.88
CA GLU A 351 -15.25 -0.18 -18.09
C GLU A 351 -14.91 1.31 -18.27
N SER A 352 -15.89 2.18 -18.02
CA SER A 352 -15.72 3.63 -18.18
C SER A 352 -15.00 4.30 -17.00
N ARG A 353 -15.23 3.88 -15.74
CA ARG A 353 -14.82 4.66 -14.56
C ARG A 353 -13.98 3.93 -13.51
N HIS A 354 -14.02 2.60 -13.44
CA HIS A 354 -13.43 1.84 -12.32
C HIS A 354 -12.32 0.87 -12.74
N SER A 355 -11.68 1.10 -13.88
CA SER A 355 -10.46 0.37 -14.26
C SER A 355 -9.23 0.85 -13.47
N TRP A 356 -8.22 -0.01 -13.34
CA TRP A 356 -6.92 0.43 -12.80
C TRP A 356 -6.22 1.47 -13.68
N ASP A 357 -6.51 1.51 -14.99
CA ASP A 357 -6.02 2.58 -15.88
C ASP A 357 -6.65 3.93 -15.55
N ALA A 358 -7.94 3.98 -15.19
CA ALA A 358 -8.58 5.20 -14.70
C ALA A 358 -7.92 5.70 -13.41
N ARG A 359 -7.58 4.78 -12.50
CA ARG A 359 -6.87 5.11 -11.25
C ARG A 359 -5.45 5.60 -11.49
N ALA A 360 -4.74 5.00 -12.44
CA ALA A 360 -3.42 5.47 -12.86
C ALA A 360 -3.50 6.89 -13.44
N ARG A 361 -4.46 7.17 -14.34
CA ARG A 361 -4.72 8.53 -14.86
C ARG A 361 -5.03 9.55 -13.75
N PHE A 362 -5.80 9.14 -12.74
CA PHE A 362 -6.13 9.99 -11.60
C PHE A 362 -4.89 10.34 -10.75
N ILE A 363 -3.95 9.42 -10.56
CA ILE A 363 -2.66 9.74 -9.94
C ILE A 363 -1.89 10.73 -10.83
N THR A 364 -1.87 10.49 -12.13
CA THR A 364 -1.09 11.29 -13.07
C THR A 364 -1.55 12.75 -13.17
N ILE A 365 -2.86 13.01 -13.22
CA ILE A 365 -3.36 14.38 -13.31
C ILE A 365 -2.93 15.23 -12.10
N LEU A 366 -2.90 14.62 -10.91
CA LEU A 366 -2.42 15.27 -9.68
C LEU A 366 -0.90 15.43 -9.70
N ALA A 367 -0.17 14.41 -10.19
CA ALA A 367 1.28 14.50 -10.36
C ALA A 367 1.69 15.61 -11.31
N GLU A 368 1.02 15.77 -12.45
CA GLU A 368 1.31 16.84 -13.39
C GLU A 368 1.04 18.24 -12.80
N ARG A 369 0.01 18.40 -11.97
CA ARG A 369 -0.24 19.65 -11.23
C ARG A 369 0.94 19.96 -10.29
N ALA A 370 1.33 18.99 -9.46
CA ALA A 370 2.44 19.15 -8.52
C ALA A 370 3.79 19.40 -9.22
N ILE A 371 4.04 18.77 -10.38
CA ILE A 371 5.24 19.02 -11.19
C ILE A 371 5.27 20.48 -11.67
N ARG A 372 4.15 21.02 -12.16
CA ARG A 372 4.07 22.43 -12.59
C ARG A 372 4.31 23.40 -11.43
N GLU A 373 3.74 23.11 -10.27
CA GLU A 373 3.94 23.91 -9.05
C GLU A 373 5.39 23.89 -8.56
N ALA A 374 6.04 22.72 -8.60
CA ALA A 374 7.43 22.54 -8.18
C ALA A 374 8.44 23.15 -9.16
N ALA A 375 8.07 23.30 -10.45
CA ALA A 375 8.88 23.98 -11.45
C ALA A 375 8.98 25.50 -11.22
N ASN A 376 8.04 26.09 -10.49
CA ASN A 376 8.13 27.49 -10.09
C ASN A 376 9.22 27.65 -9.02
N LEU A 377 10.38 28.22 -9.40
CA LEU A 377 11.55 28.32 -8.52
C LEU A 377 11.30 29.12 -7.23
N SER A 378 10.30 29.99 -7.24
CA SER A 378 9.88 30.81 -6.10
C SER A 378 9.13 29.99 -5.04
N SER A 379 8.64 28.80 -5.39
CA SER A 379 7.98 27.90 -4.46
C SER A 379 8.99 27.34 -3.45
N PRO A 380 8.63 27.23 -2.16
CA PRO A 380 9.46 26.53 -1.19
C PRO A 380 9.67 25.06 -1.61
N PRO A 381 10.78 24.42 -1.18
CA PRO A 381 10.95 22.99 -1.42
C PRO A 381 9.79 22.22 -0.79
N LEU A 382 9.34 21.16 -1.48
CA LEU A 382 8.21 20.33 -1.02
C LEU A 382 8.55 19.55 0.24
N TYR A 383 9.83 19.25 0.44
CA TYR A 383 10.34 18.64 1.65
C TYR A 383 11.37 19.53 2.33
N ARG A 384 11.28 19.61 3.65
CA ARG A 384 12.31 20.18 4.52
C ARG A 384 12.60 19.16 5.58
N ALA A 385 13.84 18.68 5.62
CA ALA A 385 14.28 17.86 6.74
C ALA A 385 14.11 18.70 8.02
N PRO A 386 13.54 18.14 9.09
CA PRO A 386 13.59 18.80 10.38
C PRO A 386 15.06 19.06 10.72
N PRO A 387 15.36 20.18 11.41
CA PRO A 387 16.72 20.43 11.85
C PRO A 387 17.15 19.22 12.67
N LEU A 388 18.22 18.55 12.24
CA LEU A 388 18.87 17.56 13.08
C LEU A 388 19.31 18.29 14.36
N THR A 389 19.24 17.63 15.50
CA THR A 389 19.97 18.09 16.69
C THR A 389 21.47 18.00 16.36
N VAL A 390 21.99 19.06 15.74
CA VAL A 390 23.36 19.13 15.29
C VAL A 390 24.23 19.22 16.54
N LYS A 391 24.84 18.10 16.91
CA LYS A 391 25.97 18.13 17.85
C LYS A 391 27.13 18.90 17.22
N PRO A 392 28.00 19.56 18.01
CA PRO A 392 29.15 20.32 17.52
C PRO A 392 29.99 19.54 16.49
N PRO A 393 30.62 20.22 15.52
CA PRO A 393 31.60 19.59 14.62
C PRO A 393 32.67 18.84 15.44
N GLY A 394 32.88 17.56 15.16
CA GLY A 394 33.72 16.64 15.95
C GLY A 394 32.95 15.64 16.82
N GLU A 395 31.68 15.90 17.12
CA GLU A 395 30.79 14.96 17.85
C GLU A 395 29.85 14.17 16.92
N GLN A 396 30.02 14.32 15.61
CA GLN A 396 29.25 13.57 14.62
C GLN A 396 30.12 12.57 13.90
N PRO A 397 29.67 11.32 13.79
CA PRO A 397 30.41 10.34 13.02
C PRO A 397 30.26 10.64 11.53
N HIS A 398 31.37 10.61 10.80
CA HIS A 398 31.36 10.67 9.34
C HIS A 398 31.08 9.27 8.76
N TYR A 399 30.45 9.26 7.59
CA TYR A 399 30.21 8.01 6.87
C TYR A 399 31.51 7.54 6.22
N VAL A 400 32.01 6.38 6.66
CA VAL A 400 33.27 5.80 6.15
C VAL A 400 33.05 5.10 4.81
N GLY A 401 31.95 4.35 4.70
CA GLY A 401 31.67 3.59 3.49
C GLY A 401 30.70 2.44 3.67
N CYS A 402 30.42 1.78 2.54
CA CYS A 402 29.57 0.61 2.47
C CYS A 402 30.42 -0.64 2.31
N PHE A 403 30.15 -1.64 3.14
CA PHE A 403 30.91 -2.88 3.14
C PHE A 403 29.97 -4.09 3.07
N GLN A 404 30.42 -5.17 2.43
CA GLN A 404 29.65 -6.42 2.41
C GLN A 404 29.91 -7.22 3.69
N THR A 405 28.85 -7.79 4.29
CA THR A 405 29.06 -8.73 5.40
C THR A 405 29.73 -9.99 4.90
N VAL A 406 30.93 -10.31 5.40
CA VAL A 406 31.63 -11.56 5.09
C VAL A 406 30.81 -12.72 5.68
N GLY A 407 30.10 -13.47 4.84
CA GLY A 407 29.37 -14.68 5.25
C GLY A 407 27.86 -14.71 4.97
N SER A 408 27.26 -13.72 4.31
CA SER A 408 25.82 -13.72 4.01
C SER A 408 25.41 -14.50 2.75
N LYS A 409 26.09 -15.61 2.47
CA LYS A 409 25.48 -16.71 1.71
C LYS A 409 25.24 -17.85 2.68
N SER A 410 24.15 -18.54 2.48
CA SER A 410 23.91 -19.95 2.83
C SER A 410 24.98 -20.92 2.27
N PHE A 411 26.25 -20.52 2.27
CA PHE A 411 27.41 -21.27 1.83
C PHE A 411 28.64 -20.68 2.55
N VAL A 412 28.96 -21.22 3.72
CA VAL A 412 30.15 -20.86 4.51
C VAL A 412 31.33 -21.71 3.99
N PRO A 413 32.40 -21.13 3.44
CA PRO A 413 33.68 -21.81 3.36
C PRO A 413 34.25 -21.92 4.78
N LYS A 414 34.46 -23.16 5.25
CA LYS A 414 34.77 -23.56 6.64
C LYS A 414 36.04 -22.97 7.31
N ARG A 415 36.72 -21.94 6.79
CA ARG A 415 38.09 -21.61 7.23
C ARG A 415 38.44 -20.16 7.63
N ALA A 416 37.49 -19.25 7.79
CA ALA A 416 37.78 -17.95 8.43
C ALA A 416 37.07 -17.82 9.79
N ARG A 417 37.71 -18.32 10.86
CA ARG A 417 37.27 -18.13 12.25
C ARG A 417 37.80 -16.79 12.79
N TYR A 418 37.24 -15.68 12.33
CA TYR A 418 37.16 -14.50 13.19
C TYR A 418 35.72 -14.44 13.69
N SER A 419 35.50 -14.63 14.99
CA SER A 419 34.14 -14.50 15.52
C SER A 419 33.72 -13.05 15.31
N SER A 420 32.59 -12.83 14.63
CA SER A 420 32.04 -11.48 14.43
C SER A 420 31.84 -10.70 15.74
N THR A 421 31.84 -11.41 16.87
CA THR A 421 31.78 -10.91 18.24
C THR A 421 33.02 -10.13 18.68
N GLN A 422 34.19 -10.34 18.06
CA GLN A 422 35.42 -9.61 18.44
C GLN A 422 35.51 -8.20 17.82
N LEU A 423 34.81 -7.95 16.71
CA LEU A 423 34.84 -6.66 16.00
C LEU A 423 33.66 -5.75 16.36
N PHE A 424 32.56 -6.35 16.82
CA PHE A 424 31.29 -5.69 17.00
C PHE A 424 30.60 -6.16 18.27
N GLN A 425 30.01 -5.22 19.00
CA GLN A 425 29.11 -5.50 20.12
C GLN A 425 27.72 -4.94 19.82
N ASP A 426 26.70 -5.62 20.30
CA ASP A 426 25.36 -5.02 20.35
C ASP A 426 25.42 -3.76 21.23
N PRO A 427 24.66 -2.70 20.90
CA PRO A 427 24.57 -1.54 21.77
C PRO A 427 24.12 -1.95 23.19
N PRO A 428 24.49 -1.19 24.23
CA PRO A 428 23.96 -1.40 25.58
C PRO A 428 22.44 -1.54 25.53
N LYS A 429 21.88 -2.53 26.24
CA LYS A 429 20.42 -2.78 26.22
C LYS A 429 19.70 -1.47 26.56
N SER A 430 18.61 -1.19 25.84
CA SER A 430 17.70 -0.10 26.20
C SER A 430 17.29 -0.24 27.67
N ARG A 431 17.00 0.88 28.35
CA ARG A 431 16.56 0.93 29.76
C ARG A 431 15.44 -0.08 30.11
N ASN A 432 14.68 -0.55 29.12
CA ASN A 432 13.56 -1.48 29.29
C ASN A 432 13.90 -2.95 28.95
N GLY A 433 15.17 -3.30 28.73
CA GLY A 433 15.63 -4.67 28.48
C GLY A 433 15.17 -5.29 27.15
N ARG A 434 14.29 -4.62 26.39
CA ARG A 434 13.84 -5.06 25.06
C ARG A 434 14.88 -4.70 24.01
N ARG A 435 15.19 -5.68 23.14
CA ARG A 435 15.98 -5.43 21.92
C ARG A 435 15.25 -4.38 21.09
N LEU A 436 15.89 -3.23 20.88
CA LEU A 436 15.42 -2.27 19.88
C LEU A 436 15.45 -3.01 18.55
N ARG A 437 14.26 -3.22 17.99
CA ARG A 437 14.12 -3.79 16.65
C ARG A 437 14.25 -2.71 15.59
N ARG A 438 14.64 -1.48 15.95
CA ARG A 438 14.64 -0.31 15.08
C ARG A 438 15.85 0.55 15.37
N TYR A 439 16.67 0.80 14.36
CA TYR A 439 17.80 1.72 14.45
C TYR A 439 17.83 2.66 13.24
N THR A 440 17.82 3.95 13.53
CA THR A 440 18.28 5.02 12.63
C THR A 440 19.78 5.25 12.89
N VAL A 441 20.46 6.03 12.03
CA VAL A 441 21.87 6.37 12.28
C VAL A 441 21.99 7.18 13.57
N GLN A 442 21.09 8.14 13.82
CA GLN A 442 21.05 8.89 15.08
C GLN A 442 20.85 7.97 16.31
N LEU A 443 19.89 7.04 16.28
CA LEU A 443 19.68 6.12 17.41
C LEU A 443 20.91 5.24 17.66
N CYS A 444 21.59 4.79 16.60
CA CYS A 444 22.81 4.00 16.72
C CYS A 444 23.98 4.85 17.25
N GLN A 445 24.10 6.09 16.79
CA GLN A 445 25.07 7.08 17.26
C GLN A 445 24.92 7.34 18.77
N GLU A 446 23.69 7.60 19.23
CA GLU A 446 23.36 7.79 20.64
C GLU A 446 23.63 6.52 21.46
N SER A 447 23.26 5.35 20.93
CA SER A 447 23.44 4.07 21.62
C SER A 447 24.90 3.62 21.72
N CYS A 448 25.76 4.05 20.80
CA CYS A 448 27.18 3.69 20.81
C CYS A 448 28.06 4.67 21.57
N SER A 449 27.49 5.75 22.12
CA SER A 449 28.15 6.71 23.04
C SER A 449 29.48 7.25 22.50
N GLY A 450 29.50 7.77 21.27
CA GLY A 450 30.71 8.34 20.69
C GLY A 450 31.68 7.33 20.06
N ARG A 451 31.36 6.03 20.09
CA ARG A 451 32.16 5.00 19.39
C ARG A 451 31.71 4.85 17.95
N ASP A 452 32.66 4.51 17.08
CA ASP A 452 32.39 4.02 15.73
C ASP A 452 31.31 2.92 15.76
N PHE A 453 30.50 2.87 14.71
CA PHE A 453 29.41 1.90 14.65
C PHE A 453 29.09 1.50 13.22
N THR A 454 28.39 0.38 13.11
CA THR A 454 27.84 -0.10 11.86
C THR A 454 26.33 -0.20 11.95
N LEU A 455 25.68 0.04 10.81
CA LEU A 455 24.26 -0.15 10.65
C LEU A 455 23.99 -1.10 9.49
N GLN A 456 23.42 -2.26 9.82
CA GLN A 456 22.87 -3.21 8.85
C GLN A 456 21.35 -3.03 8.83
N SER A 457 20.75 -2.64 7.70
CA SER A 457 19.28 -2.60 7.60
C SER A 457 18.76 -3.83 6.87
N GLY A 458 17.58 -4.32 7.24
CA GLY A 458 16.98 -5.54 6.70
C GLY A 458 16.43 -5.41 5.28
N GLY A 459 17.16 -4.74 4.38
CA GLY A 459 16.75 -4.49 3.00
C GLY A 459 15.63 -3.44 2.93
N PHE A 460 15.91 -2.36 2.21
CA PHE A 460 14.98 -1.25 1.94
C PHE A 460 13.70 -1.66 1.20
N SER A 461 13.69 -2.84 0.60
CA SER A 461 12.63 -3.37 -0.26
C SER A 461 11.41 -3.95 0.49
N SER A 462 11.17 -3.55 1.74
CA SER A 462 10.09 -4.13 2.55
C SER A 462 9.25 -3.17 3.42
N GLY A 463 9.51 -1.85 3.41
CA GLY A 463 8.79 -0.88 4.27
C GLY A 463 8.91 -1.21 5.77
N ASN A 464 9.74 -2.21 6.06
CA ASN A 464 10.14 -2.76 7.34
C ASN A 464 11.64 -2.52 7.52
N GLY A 465 12.25 -1.63 6.72
CA GLY A 465 13.70 -1.47 6.59
C GLY A 465 14.41 -1.27 7.92
N HIS A 466 13.70 -0.74 8.92
CA HIS A 466 14.23 -0.58 10.26
C HIS A 466 13.80 -1.65 11.26
N THR A 467 12.67 -2.36 11.10
CA THR A 467 12.17 -3.34 12.09
C THR A 467 13.05 -4.60 12.20
N GLY A 468 14.00 -4.78 11.29
CA GLY A 468 15.07 -5.77 11.36
C GLY A 468 16.48 -5.16 11.32
N GLY A 469 16.60 -3.84 11.48
CA GLY A 469 17.90 -3.16 11.49
C GLY A 469 18.73 -3.60 12.69
N VAL A 470 20.03 -3.78 12.48
CA VAL A 470 21.00 -4.13 13.50
C VAL A 470 22.04 -3.02 13.56
N CYS A 471 22.03 -2.29 14.66
CA CYS A 471 23.13 -1.42 15.06
C CYS A 471 24.18 -2.27 15.78
N LYS A 472 25.46 -2.05 15.47
CA LYS A 472 26.56 -2.64 16.22
C LYS A 472 27.63 -1.60 16.48
N CYS A 473 28.04 -1.45 17.74
CA CYS A 473 29.15 -0.58 18.10
C CYS A 473 30.46 -1.31 17.80
N VAL A 474 31.43 -0.60 17.25
CA VAL A 474 32.75 -1.15 16.96
C VAL A 474 33.57 -1.21 18.24
N THR A 475 34.28 -2.31 18.45
CA THR A 475 35.18 -2.53 19.60
C THR A 475 36.66 -2.25 19.29
N LYS A 476 36.99 -2.08 18.01
CA LYS A 476 38.32 -1.82 17.46
C LYS A 476 38.38 -0.47 16.75
N THR A 477 39.54 -0.05 16.26
CA THR A 477 39.60 1.14 15.39
C THR A 477 38.86 0.88 14.07
N SER A 478 38.19 1.89 13.51
CA SER A 478 37.54 1.77 12.19
C SER A 478 38.49 1.27 11.10
N GLY A 479 39.79 1.63 11.15
CA GLY A 479 40.80 1.13 10.21
C GLY A 479 40.96 -0.39 10.23
N GLU A 480 41.00 -1.01 11.42
CA GLU A 480 41.06 -2.47 11.55
C GLU A 480 39.79 -3.15 11.05
N VAL A 481 38.63 -2.52 11.27
CA VAL A 481 37.34 -2.99 10.75
C VAL A 481 37.33 -2.91 9.24
N GLN A 482 37.77 -1.80 8.64
CA GLN A 482 37.86 -1.63 7.18
C GLN A 482 38.76 -2.69 6.55
N GLN A 483 39.94 -2.95 7.11
CA GLN A 483 40.85 -4.00 6.62
C GLN A 483 40.23 -5.41 6.72
N SER A 484 39.41 -5.64 7.74
CA SER A 484 38.66 -6.88 7.93
C SER A 484 37.48 -6.99 6.96
N LEU A 485 36.90 -5.87 6.55
CA LEU A 485 35.79 -5.75 5.60
C LEU A 485 36.30 -5.64 4.16
N ARG A 486 36.70 -6.78 3.60
CA ARG A 486 37.51 -6.84 2.37
C ARG A 486 36.82 -6.53 1.04
N ARG A 487 35.52 -6.20 0.99
CA ARG A 487 34.83 -5.91 -0.28
C ARG A 487 33.85 -4.76 -0.16
N ARG A 488 34.05 -3.74 -1.00
CA ARG A 488 32.96 -2.86 -1.42
C ARG A 488 31.90 -3.77 -2.07
N PRO A 489 30.66 -3.77 -1.59
CA PRO A 489 29.62 -4.58 -2.21
C PRO A 489 29.46 -4.15 -3.67
N GLY A 490 29.12 -5.10 -4.55
CA GLY A 490 28.73 -4.77 -5.94
C GLY A 490 27.43 -3.96 -6.03
N SER A 491 26.83 -3.61 -4.89
CA SER A 491 25.65 -2.76 -4.75
C SER A 491 25.96 -1.69 -3.70
N GLU A 492 25.56 -0.44 -3.95
CA GLU A 492 25.71 0.65 -2.98
C GLU A 492 24.84 0.41 -1.73
N CYS A 493 25.27 0.98 -0.60
CA CYS A 493 24.42 1.05 0.58
C CYS A 493 23.12 1.78 0.23
N ALA A 494 22.04 1.44 0.92
CA ALA A 494 20.81 2.14 0.72
C ALA A 494 20.97 3.61 1.10
N THR A 495 20.33 4.48 0.33
CA THR A 495 20.66 5.91 0.36
C THR A 495 20.35 6.62 1.68
N THR A 496 19.37 6.19 2.50
CA THR A 496 18.99 6.87 3.77
C THR A 496 18.29 5.98 4.78
N CYS A 497 18.58 6.10 6.09
CA CYS A 497 18.01 5.24 7.15
C CYS A 497 16.84 5.79 7.93
N SER A 498 16.40 6.96 7.57
CA SER A 498 15.18 7.55 8.04
C SER A 498 14.83 8.59 7.01
N LEU A 499 13.62 9.11 7.13
CA LEU A 499 13.24 10.25 6.32
C LEU A 499 14.14 11.48 6.60
N HIS A 500 14.55 11.64 7.86
CA HIS A 500 15.23 12.85 8.36
C HIS A 500 16.76 12.76 8.33
N ASP A 501 17.32 11.60 7.99
CA ASP A 501 18.75 11.37 7.98
C ASP A 501 19.22 10.95 6.58
N SER A 502 19.96 11.84 5.93
CA SER A 502 20.52 11.60 4.60
C SER A 502 21.68 10.60 4.59
N ARG A 503 22.16 10.18 5.77
CA ARG A 503 23.26 9.21 5.87
C ARG A 503 22.77 7.80 5.46
N PRO A 504 23.57 7.06 4.68
CA PRO A 504 23.16 5.78 4.13
C PRO A 504 23.15 4.65 5.17
N CYS A 505 22.40 3.59 4.91
CA CYS A 505 22.44 2.36 5.71
C CYS A 505 22.99 1.21 4.90
N GLY A 506 23.53 0.23 5.62
CA GLY A 506 23.66 -1.10 5.09
C GLY A 506 22.34 -1.64 4.53
N GLY A 507 22.41 -2.51 3.53
CA GLY A 507 21.27 -3.28 3.02
C GLY A 507 21.19 -4.67 3.65
N SER A 508 20.39 -5.57 3.07
CA SER A 508 20.25 -6.95 3.55
C SER A 508 21.58 -7.72 3.61
N VAL A 509 22.53 -7.35 2.76
CA VAL A 509 23.89 -7.95 2.65
C VAL A 509 25.02 -6.95 2.82
N ALA A 510 24.71 -5.70 3.17
CA ALA A 510 25.68 -4.63 3.29
C ALA A 510 25.57 -3.94 4.66
N ILE A 511 26.66 -3.36 5.13
CA ILE A 511 26.75 -2.57 6.35
C ILE A 511 27.29 -1.19 6.00
N ALA A 512 26.66 -0.17 6.57
CA ALA A 512 27.20 1.19 6.58
C ALA A 512 28.08 1.33 7.81
N LEU A 513 29.34 1.75 7.63
CA LEU A 513 30.27 2.04 8.71
C LEU A 513 30.35 3.55 8.92
N PHE A 514 30.33 3.95 10.18
CA PHE A 514 30.39 5.32 10.66
C PHE A 514 31.52 5.42 11.68
N ALA A 515 32.36 6.45 11.54
CA ALA A 515 33.49 6.66 12.43
C ALA A 515 33.52 8.10 12.96
N TYR A 516 33.96 8.27 14.20
CA TYR A 516 34.24 9.59 14.77
C TYR A 516 35.68 9.99 14.40
N ASP A 517 35.90 11.30 14.28
CA ASP A 517 37.25 11.83 14.12
C ASP A 517 37.97 11.67 15.47
N GLY A 518 38.99 10.82 15.51
CA GLY A 518 39.73 10.43 16.71
C GLY A 518 41.23 10.47 16.52
#